data_AF-A0A0Q7WVD2-F1
#
_entry.id   AF-A0A0Q7WVD2-F1
#
_cell.length_a   1.000
_cell.length_b   1.000
_cell.length_c   1.000
_cell.angle_alpha   90.00
_cell.angle_beta   90.00
_cell.angle_gamma   90.00
#
_symmetry.space_group_name_H-M   'P 1'
#
loop_
_entity.id
_entity.type
_entity.pdbx_description
1 polymer ?
#
loop_
_entity_poly.entity_id
_entity_poly.type
_entity_poly.pdbx_seq_one_letter_code
_entity_poly.pdbx_strand_id
1 'polypeptide(L)'
;MADAAIIARHHATLRRLLSLMLVYIGLADDTGQAMRFITGTAEADDADSSGDSAPVRAFRRLCDPATVSRRIHTMVRRILLPAEAAARRLVIVLAADLPTPALRPWELKRGRRVAGAVRPVALPRTYVAGIMAPLFAAPPPPVSTAPKPPVRMPRFSLVDPMKRFHRRRYAQIDCPPRASDPGRGRRPLPVRLEPTPYDRLPDQRLMRRVCALAAALDDLPKQARRFARWRVLRDYRLTLAGRIAPEARGGPRERFSGLYPLRVGRPPGAPPLSLPRHRWSAAQGVVLETHGLAWRALPDTS
;
A
#
# COMPACT_ATOMS: atom_id res chain seq x y z
N MET A 1 3.91 7.77 -29.36
CA MET A 1 4.98 6.74 -29.38
C MET A 1 6.16 7.05 -28.47
N ALA A 2 6.51 8.32 -28.20
CA ALA A 2 7.63 8.67 -27.31
C ALA A 2 7.50 8.12 -25.87
N ASP A 3 6.28 7.85 -25.40
CA ASP A 3 6.05 7.39 -24.02
C ASP A 3 6.48 5.93 -23.78
N ALA A 4 6.46 5.06 -24.79
CA ALA A 4 6.79 3.64 -24.61
C ALA A 4 8.26 3.42 -24.18
N ALA A 5 9.19 4.14 -24.81
CA ALA A 5 10.62 4.07 -24.46
C ALA A 5 10.87 4.62 -23.04
N ILE A 6 10.17 5.68 -22.65
CA ILE A 6 10.25 6.27 -21.30
C ILE A 6 9.72 5.28 -20.26
N ILE A 7 8.57 4.64 -20.51
CA ILE A 7 7.98 3.62 -19.65
C ILE A 7 8.95 2.44 -19.47
N ALA A 8 9.52 1.92 -20.56
CA ALA A 8 10.47 0.81 -20.51
C ALA A 8 11.72 1.16 -19.68
N ARG A 9 12.27 2.37 -19.85
CA ARG A 9 13.40 2.86 -19.06
C ARG A 9 13.06 2.93 -17.57
N HIS A 10 11.91 3.50 -17.20
CA HIS A 10 11.49 3.58 -15.80
C HIS A 10 11.23 2.21 -15.18
N HIS A 11 10.64 1.30 -15.94
CA HIS A 11 10.42 -0.08 -15.52
C HIS A 11 11.73 -0.81 -15.23
N ALA A 12 12.72 -0.69 -16.12
CA ALA A 12 14.06 -1.24 -15.91
C ALA A 12 14.74 -0.65 -14.66
N THR A 13 14.65 0.67 -14.46
CA THR A 13 15.19 1.32 -13.26
C THR A 13 14.54 0.82 -11.97
N LEU A 14 13.22 0.63 -11.96
CA LEU A 14 12.52 0.08 -10.79
C LEU A 14 12.94 -1.36 -10.48
N ARG A 15 13.20 -2.19 -11.51
CA ARG A 15 13.74 -3.55 -11.31
C ARG A 15 15.15 -3.56 -10.72
N ARG A 16 16.01 -2.63 -11.16
CA ARG A 16 17.35 -2.45 -10.55
C ARG A 16 17.25 -2.05 -9.08
N LEU A 17 16.35 -1.12 -8.75
CA LEU A 17 16.11 -0.70 -7.36
C LEU A 17 15.54 -1.83 -6.50
N LEU A 18 14.65 -2.66 -7.06
CA LEU A 18 14.13 -3.85 -6.38
C LEU A 18 15.25 -4.84 -6.05
N SER A 19 16.14 -5.10 -7.01
CA SER A 19 17.30 -5.98 -6.81
C SER A 19 18.20 -5.48 -5.69
N LEU A 20 18.51 -4.17 -5.71
CA LEU A 20 19.28 -3.52 -4.65
C LEU A 20 18.57 -3.62 -3.28
N MET A 21 17.24 -3.49 -3.22
CA MET A 21 16.50 -3.69 -1.97
C MET A 21 16.63 -5.12 -1.44
N LEU A 22 16.60 -6.14 -2.31
CA LEU A 22 16.77 -7.54 -1.90
C LEU A 22 18.17 -7.82 -1.36
N VAL A 23 19.20 -7.24 -2.00
CA VAL A 23 20.59 -7.27 -1.51
C VAL A 23 20.68 -6.66 -0.11
N TYR A 24 20.10 -5.47 0.10
CA TYR A 24 20.12 -4.81 1.43
C TYR A 24 19.43 -5.60 2.53
N ILE A 25 18.42 -6.40 2.21
CA ILE A 25 17.74 -7.25 3.18
C ILE A 25 18.55 -8.52 3.48
N GLY A 26 19.61 -8.82 2.70
CA GLY A 26 20.44 -10.00 2.84
C GLY A 26 19.81 -11.26 2.22
N LEU A 27 18.97 -11.07 1.20
CA LEU A 27 18.24 -12.16 0.54
C LEU A 27 18.85 -12.57 -0.80
N ALA A 28 19.84 -11.82 -1.27
CA ALA A 28 20.57 -12.10 -2.48
C ALA A 28 21.99 -11.59 -2.34
N ASP A 29 22.94 -12.37 -2.83
CA ASP A 29 24.33 -11.93 -2.96
C ASP A 29 24.47 -10.96 -4.13
N ASP A 30 25.51 -10.12 -4.09
CA ASP A 30 25.83 -9.12 -5.14
C ASP A 30 26.07 -9.74 -6.53
N THR A 31 26.12 -11.07 -6.64
CA THR A 31 26.51 -11.87 -7.81
C THR A 31 25.42 -12.04 -8.88
N GLY A 32 24.38 -11.21 -8.89
CA GLY A 32 23.30 -11.26 -9.89
C GLY A 32 22.22 -12.32 -9.63
N GLN A 33 22.34 -13.09 -8.54
CA GLN A 33 21.29 -14.01 -8.09
C GLN A 33 19.98 -13.29 -7.76
N ALA A 34 20.03 -12.03 -7.29
CA ALA A 34 18.84 -11.22 -6.99
C ALA A 34 17.88 -11.12 -8.19
N MET A 35 18.44 -10.89 -9.39
CA MET A 35 17.65 -10.77 -10.61
C MET A 35 17.10 -12.11 -11.08
N ARG A 36 17.85 -13.21 -10.89
CA ARG A 36 17.39 -14.58 -11.18
C ARG A 36 16.24 -15.00 -10.26
N PHE A 37 16.34 -14.64 -8.98
CA PHE A 37 15.26 -14.82 -7.99
C PHE A 37 13.98 -14.07 -8.35
N ILE A 38 14.09 -12.82 -8.82
CA ILE A 38 12.93 -12.02 -9.23
C ILE A 38 12.32 -12.54 -10.53
N THR A 39 13.17 -12.85 -11.52
CA THR A 39 12.70 -13.24 -12.87
C THR A 39 12.23 -14.68 -12.97
N GLY A 40 12.43 -15.50 -11.93
CA GLY A 40 12.06 -16.91 -11.96
C GLY A 40 12.84 -17.73 -12.99
N THR A 41 14.01 -17.25 -13.41
CA THR A 41 14.89 -17.91 -14.39
C THR A 41 15.86 -18.89 -13.74
N ALA A 42 15.81 -19.05 -12.41
CA ALA A 42 16.56 -20.11 -11.73
C ALA A 42 16.03 -21.48 -12.18
N GLU A 43 16.95 -22.29 -12.68
CA GLU A 43 16.78 -23.56 -13.39
C GLU A 43 15.83 -24.54 -12.70
N ALA A 44 15.17 -25.32 -13.54
CA ALA A 44 14.10 -26.25 -13.24
C ALA A 44 14.59 -27.57 -12.61
N ASP A 45 15.70 -27.56 -11.86
CA ASP A 45 16.36 -28.80 -11.45
C ASP A 45 15.83 -29.39 -10.13
N ASP A 46 15.08 -28.62 -9.34
CA ASP A 46 14.35 -29.14 -8.18
C ASP A 46 12.83 -29.09 -8.44
N ALA A 47 12.33 -30.14 -9.09
CA ALA A 47 10.91 -30.41 -9.31
C ALA A 47 10.20 -30.80 -8.00
N ASP A 48 10.22 -29.89 -7.02
CA ASP A 48 9.52 -30.09 -5.77
C ASP A 48 8.01 -29.84 -5.99
N SER A 49 7.24 -30.91 -5.80
CA SER A 49 5.82 -31.15 -6.16
C SER A 49 4.77 -30.16 -5.60
N SER A 50 5.19 -29.03 -5.03
CA SER A 50 4.33 -28.05 -4.36
C SER A 50 3.36 -27.28 -5.28
N GLY A 51 3.47 -27.38 -6.61
CA GLY A 51 2.62 -26.63 -7.56
C GLY A 51 2.74 -25.11 -7.45
N ASP A 52 3.63 -24.60 -6.60
CA ASP A 52 3.83 -23.17 -6.37
C ASP A 52 4.76 -22.60 -7.44
N SER A 53 4.35 -21.47 -8.03
CA SER A 53 5.21 -20.76 -8.97
C SER A 53 6.48 -20.24 -8.27
N ALA A 54 7.61 -20.15 -9.00
CA ALA A 54 8.88 -19.60 -8.50
C ALA A 54 8.74 -18.33 -7.63
N PRO A 55 7.94 -17.31 -7.99
CA PRO A 55 7.75 -16.13 -7.15
C PRO A 55 6.99 -16.40 -5.84
N VAL A 56 6.12 -17.42 -5.78
CA VAL A 56 5.43 -17.84 -4.55
C VAL A 56 6.41 -18.55 -3.60
N ARG A 57 7.32 -19.36 -4.13
CA ARG A 57 8.38 -20.00 -3.33
C ARG A 57 9.37 -18.96 -2.78
N ALA A 58 9.83 -18.05 -3.64
CA ALA A 58 10.63 -16.91 -3.21
C ALA A 58 9.88 -16.09 -2.15
N PHE A 59 8.59 -15.80 -2.36
CA PHE A 59 7.75 -15.11 -1.38
C PHE A 59 7.67 -15.81 -0.03
N ARG A 60 7.58 -17.15 0.02
CA ARG A 60 7.58 -17.88 1.29
C ARG A 60 8.92 -17.74 2.02
N ARG A 61 10.04 -17.93 1.31
CA ARG A 61 11.39 -17.68 1.85
C ARG A 61 11.56 -16.24 2.36
N LEU A 62 10.95 -15.28 1.67
CA LEU A 62 10.92 -13.86 2.05
C LEU A 62 10.01 -13.57 3.26
N CYS A 63 9.02 -14.42 3.53
CA CYS A 63 8.01 -14.22 4.58
C CYS A 63 8.20 -15.09 5.82
N ASP A 64 9.16 -16.02 5.79
CA ASP A 64 9.75 -16.55 7.00
C ASP A 64 10.21 -15.38 7.89
N PRO A 65 10.26 -15.53 9.22
CA PRO A 65 10.54 -14.43 10.15
C PRO A 65 12.00 -13.96 10.04
N ALA A 66 12.37 -13.42 8.89
CA ALA A 66 13.56 -12.65 8.65
C ALA A 66 13.48 -11.43 9.57
N THR A 67 14.34 -11.45 10.56
CA THR A 67 14.50 -10.33 11.47
C THR A 67 15.42 -9.32 10.79
N VAL A 68 14.86 -8.20 10.34
CA VAL A 68 15.64 -7.14 9.69
C VAL A 68 16.02 -6.10 10.73
N SER A 69 17.26 -5.63 10.73
CA SER A 69 17.65 -4.53 11.63
C SER A 69 16.83 -3.27 11.33
N ARG A 70 16.48 -2.51 12.36
CA ARG A 70 15.70 -1.26 12.22
C ARG A 70 16.35 -0.26 11.25
N ARG A 71 17.68 -0.21 11.19
CA ARG A 71 18.46 0.58 10.22
C ARG A 71 18.16 0.17 8.78
N ILE A 72 18.31 -1.12 8.47
CA ILE A 72 18.04 -1.66 7.12
C ILE A 72 16.57 -1.47 6.78
N HIS A 73 15.66 -1.82 7.69
CA HIS A 73 14.22 -1.61 7.50
C HIS A 73 13.90 -0.17 7.12
N THR A 74 14.49 0.82 7.81
CA THR A 74 14.25 2.24 7.53
C THR A 74 14.82 2.65 6.16
N MET A 75 16.00 2.15 5.80
CA MET A 75 16.64 2.40 4.51
C MET A 75 15.81 1.83 3.36
N VAL A 76 15.45 0.54 3.43
CA VAL A 76 14.60 -0.14 2.44
C VAL A 76 13.27 0.58 2.33
N ARG A 77 12.62 0.94 3.45
CA ARG A 77 11.34 1.67 3.43
C ARG A 77 11.44 3.03 2.74
N ARG A 78 12.57 3.75 2.86
CA ARG A 78 12.79 5.03 2.17
C ARG A 78 12.92 4.88 0.66
N ILE A 79 13.41 3.74 0.16
CA ILE A 79 13.50 3.43 -1.27
C ILE A 79 12.19 2.84 -1.79
N LEU A 80 11.55 1.97 -1.01
CA LEU A 80 10.31 1.28 -1.37
C LEU A 80 9.14 2.24 -1.55
N LEU A 81 9.00 3.23 -0.67
CA LEU A 81 7.90 4.21 -0.76
C LEU A 81 7.85 4.95 -2.11
N PRO A 82 8.96 5.56 -2.60
CA PRO A 82 8.97 6.13 -3.93
C PRO A 82 8.84 5.04 -5.02
N ALA A 83 9.53 3.91 -4.92
CA ALA A 83 9.41 2.86 -5.94
C ALA A 83 7.97 2.37 -6.16
N GLU A 84 7.20 2.14 -5.09
CA GLU A 84 5.77 1.81 -5.18
C GLU A 84 4.94 2.96 -5.78
N ALA A 85 5.28 4.21 -5.46
CA ALA A 85 4.60 5.36 -6.01
C ALA A 85 4.79 5.47 -7.53
N ALA A 86 6.02 5.26 -7.99
CA ALA A 86 6.37 5.22 -9.41
C ALA A 86 5.66 4.06 -10.12
N ALA A 87 5.69 2.86 -9.55
CA ALA A 87 5.00 1.70 -10.13
C ALA A 87 3.49 1.94 -10.29
N ARG A 88 2.81 2.53 -9.29
CA ARG A 88 1.39 2.95 -9.43
C ARG A 88 1.18 3.91 -10.60
N ARG A 89 2.08 4.87 -10.77
CA ARG A 89 2.01 5.87 -11.85
C ARG A 89 2.21 5.24 -13.22
N LEU A 90 3.18 4.33 -13.37
CA LEU A 90 3.36 3.56 -14.61
C LEU A 90 2.11 2.73 -14.94
N VAL A 91 1.50 2.09 -13.94
CA VAL A 91 0.23 1.36 -14.12
C VAL A 91 -0.89 2.26 -14.61
N ILE A 92 -0.97 3.50 -14.10
CA ILE A 92 -1.97 4.48 -14.55
C ILE A 92 -1.73 4.90 -16.00
N VAL A 93 -0.48 5.23 -16.35
CA VAL A 93 -0.10 5.60 -17.73
C VAL A 93 -0.46 4.47 -18.70
N LEU A 94 -0.05 3.24 -18.40
CA LEU A 94 -0.37 2.07 -19.21
C LEU A 94 -1.87 1.78 -19.31
N ALA A 95 -2.65 2.12 -18.28
CA ALA A 95 -4.08 1.90 -18.27
C ALA A 95 -4.87 2.97 -19.02
N ALA A 96 -4.26 4.13 -19.30
CA ALA A 96 -4.89 5.18 -20.08
C ALA A 96 -5.14 4.74 -21.53
N ASP A 97 -4.20 3.97 -22.09
CA ASP A 97 -4.29 3.44 -23.46
C ASP A 97 -5.17 2.18 -23.59
N LEU A 98 -5.71 1.67 -22.47
CA LEU A 98 -6.57 0.48 -22.50
C LEU A 98 -8.02 0.86 -22.79
N PRO A 99 -8.73 0.08 -23.62
CA PRO A 99 -10.16 0.28 -23.84
C PRO A 99 -10.93 0.08 -22.53
N THR A 100 -12.01 0.82 -22.37
CA THR A 100 -12.90 0.73 -21.20
C THR A 100 -13.42 -0.70 -21.05
N PRO A 101 -13.06 -1.41 -19.97
CA PRO A 101 -13.50 -2.79 -19.80
C PRO A 101 -15.00 -2.85 -19.50
N ALA A 102 -15.70 -3.75 -20.20
CA ALA A 102 -17.09 -4.07 -19.86
C ALA A 102 -17.17 -4.68 -18.44
N LEU A 103 -18.04 -4.11 -17.59
CA LEU A 103 -18.30 -4.64 -16.26
C LEU A 103 -19.18 -5.88 -16.34
N ARG A 104 -18.87 -6.90 -15.52
CA ARG A 104 -19.70 -8.10 -15.44
C ARG A 104 -20.98 -7.81 -14.64
N PRO A 105 -22.12 -8.47 -14.94
CA PRO A 105 -23.38 -8.23 -14.23
C PRO A 105 -23.30 -8.37 -12.71
N TRP A 106 -22.51 -9.32 -12.19
CA TRP A 106 -22.35 -9.51 -10.75
C TRP A 106 -21.52 -8.40 -10.08
N GLU A 107 -20.65 -7.72 -10.82
CA GLU A 107 -19.86 -6.59 -10.31
C GLU A 107 -20.76 -5.37 -10.11
N LEU A 108 -21.70 -5.14 -11.02
CA LEU A 108 -22.75 -4.12 -10.92
C LEU A 108 -23.65 -4.37 -9.69
N LYS A 109 -24.09 -5.63 -9.50
CA LYS A 109 -24.89 -6.04 -8.32
C LYS A 109 -24.16 -5.78 -7.00
N ARG A 110 -22.85 -6.07 -6.92
CA ARG A 110 -22.04 -5.73 -5.73
C ARG A 110 -21.91 -4.22 -5.53
N GLY A 111 -21.75 -3.47 -6.61
CA GLY A 111 -21.71 -2.00 -6.57
C GLY A 111 -22.95 -1.42 -5.91
N ARG A 112 -24.14 -1.89 -6.30
CA ARG A 112 -25.43 -1.46 -5.70
C ARG A 112 -25.52 -1.77 -4.21
N ARG A 113 -25.10 -2.97 -3.77
CA ARG A 113 -25.11 -3.33 -2.34
C ARG A 113 -24.21 -2.42 -1.52
N VAL A 114 -23.01 -2.09 -2.01
CA VAL A 114 -22.08 -1.19 -1.29
C VAL A 114 -22.60 0.24 -1.27
N ALA A 115 -23.17 0.73 -2.38
CA ALA A 115 -23.76 2.07 -2.44
C ALA A 115 -24.99 2.22 -1.52
N GLY A 116 -25.87 1.21 -1.51
CA GLY A 116 -27.06 1.18 -0.62
C GLY A 116 -26.74 0.88 0.85
N ALA A 117 -25.60 0.25 1.14
CA ALA A 117 -25.17 -0.07 2.51
C ALA A 117 -24.50 1.10 3.25
N VAL A 118 -24.26 2.24 2.59
CA VAL A 118 -23.97 3.49 3.31
C VAL A 118 -25.28 4.05 3.86
N ARG A 119 -25.99 3.25 4.67
CA ARG A 119 -26.84 3.83 5.70
C ARG A 119 -25.89 4.56 6.65
N PRO A 120 -26.16 5.83 7.02
CA PRO A 120 -25.44 6.41 8.13
C PRO A 120 -25.60 5.42 9.29
N VAL A 121 -24.49 4.82 9.72
CA VAL A 121 -24.47 4.13 11.01
C VAL A 121 -24.87 5.23 11.97
N ALA A 122 -26.11 5.18 12.45
CA ALA A 122 -26.53 5.95 13.59
C ALA A 122 -25.52 5.56 14.67
N LEU A 123 -24.54 6.42 14.90
CA LEU A 123 -23.61 6.24 16.00
C LEU A 123 -24.51 6.03 17.21
N PRO A 124 -24.34 4.93 17.96
CA PRO A 124 -25.19 4.69 19.12
C PRO A 124 -25.06 5.95 19.98
N ARG A 125 -26.19 6.63 20.15
CA ARG A 125 -26.34 7.83 20.94
C ARG A 125 -26.25 7.40 22.40
N THR A 126 -25.06 6.97 22.83
CA THR A 126 -24.78 6.62 24.21
C THR A 126 -24.57 7.92 24.96
N TYR A 127 -25.66 8.48 25.46
CA TYR A 127 -25.74 9.12 26.78
C TYR A 127 -27.22 9.25 27.13
N VAL A 128 -27.84 8.10 27.41
CA VAL A 128 -28.96 8.05 28.35
C VAL A 128 -28.38 7.37 29.57
N ALA A 129 -28.16 8.16 30.62
CA ALA A 129 -27.74 7.67 31.92
C ALA A 129 -28.80 6.68 32.44
N GLY A 130 -28.35 5.52 32.93
CA GLY A 130 -29.16 4.73 33.86
C GLY A 130 -29.36 3.24 33.57
N ILE A 131 -28.93 2.69 32.42
CA ILE A 131 -29.09 1.24 32.18
C ILE A 131 -27.73 0.61 31.91
N MET A 132 -27.08 0.15 32.99
CA MET A 132 -26.00 -0.82 32.90
C MET A 132 -26.60 -2.17 32.47
N ALA A 133 -26.68 -2.40 31.16
CA ALA A 133 -26.83 -3.76 30.66
C ALA A 133 -25.46 -4.44 30.77
N PRO A 134 -25.35 -5.60 31.46
CA PRO A 134 -24.10 -6.35 31.47
C PRO A 134 -23.75 -6.75 30.04
N LEU A 135 -22.52 -6.45 29.61
CA LEU A 135 -21.95 -7.08 28.42
C LEU A 135 -21.99 -8.59 28.64
N PHE A 136 -22.99 -9.25 28.06
CA PHE A 136 -23.02 -10.71 28.00
C PHE A 136 -21.70 -11.19 27.41
N ALA A 137 -20.98 -12.00 28.19
CA ALA A 137 -19.76 -12.65 27.78
C ALA A 137 -20.05 -13.46 26.52
N ALA A 138 -19.62 -12.94 25.37
CA ALA A 138 -19.71 -13.67 24.12
C ALA A 138 -18.95 -15.00 24.30
N PRO A 139 -19.56 -16.15 24.01
CA PRO A 139 -18.88 -17.43 24.13
C PRO A 139 -17.59 -17.40 23.31
N PRO A 140 -16.49 -18.00 23.80
CA PRO A 140 -15.24 -18.03 23.07
C PRO A 140 -15.51 -18.63 21.67
N PRO A 141 -15.01 -18.01 20.58
CA PRO A 141 -15.25 -18.54 19.25
C PRO A 141 -14.70 -19.98 19.20
N PRO A 142 -15.42 -20.92 18.56
CA PRO A 142 -14.95 -22.29 18.46
C PRO A 142 -13.55 -22.30 17.83
N VAL A 143 -12.63 -23.02 18.48
CA VAL A 143 -11.26 -23.19 17.99
C VAL A 143 -11.33 -23.95 16.68
N SER A 144 -11.33 -23.23 15.56
CA SER A 144 -11.43 -23.82 14.23
C SER A 144 -10.14 -24.58 13.93
N THR A 145 -10.24 -25.92 13.91
CA THR A 145 -9.19 -26.85 13.46
C THR A 145 -9.09 -26.93 11.93
N ALA A 146 -9.84 -26.11 11.20
CA ALA A 146 -9.78 -26.09 9.75
C ALA A 146 -8.38 -25.67 9.26
N PRO A 147 -7.84 -26.36 8.24
CA PRO A 147 -6.51 -26.04 7.71
C PRO A 147 -6.47 -24.58 7.29
N LYS A 148 -5.46 -23.86 7.78
CA LYS A 148 -5.29 -22.43 7.48
C LYS A 148 -5.19 -22.28 5.96
N PRO A 149 -6.01 -21.44 5.31
CA PRO A 149 -5.97 -21.30 3.87
C PRO A 149 -4.55 -20.87 3.44
N PRO A 150 -4.08 -21.32 2.27
CA PRO A 150 -2.72 -21.04 1.81
C PRO A 150 -2.47 -19.53 1.79
N VAL A 151 -1.26 -19.14 2.21
CA VAL A 151 -0.86 -17.73 2.26
C VAL A 151 -0.84 -17.18 0.84
N ARG A 152 -1.87 -16.42 0.46
CA ARG A 152 -1.94 -15.78 -0.85
C ARG A 152 -0.90 -14.67 -0.96
N MET A 153 -0.27 -14.57 -2.14
CA MET A 153 0.63 -13.46 -2.44
C MET A 153 -0.08 -12.11 -2.19
N PRO A 154 0.62 -11.15 -1.56
CA PRO A 154 0.09 -9.82 -1.32
C PRO A 154 -0.14 -9.12 -2.66
N ARG A 155 -1.32 -8.51 -2.80
CA ARG A 155 -1.66 -7.76 -4.01
C ARG A 155 -1.11 -6.35 -3.90
N PHE A 156 -0.53 -5.87 -5.00
CA PHE A 156 -0.11 -4.48 -5.11
C PHE A 156 -1.28 -3.51 -4.92
N SER A 157 -1.06 -2.45 -4.13
CA SER A 157 -2.03 -1.38 -3.92
C SER A 157 -2.02 -0.45 -5.12
N LEU A 158 -3.15 -0.37 -5.84
CA LEU A 158 -3.29 0.47 -7.03
C LEU A 158 -3.47 1.96 -6.71
N VAL A 159 -3.86 2.28 -5.48
CA VAL A 159 -4.15 3.64 -5.04
C VAL A 159 -3.05 4.11 -4.10
N ASP A 160 -2.67 5.39 -4.22
CA ASP A 160 -1.75 6.04 -3.30
C ASP A 160 -2.28 5.94 -1.85
N PRO A 161 -1.47 5.56 -0.86
CA PRO A 161 -1.90 5.62 0.52
C PRO A 161 -2.24 7.07 0.87
N MET A 162 -3.40 7.28 1.48
CA MET A 162 -3.82 8.60 1.96
C MET A 162 -2.72 9.21 2.83
N LYS A 163 -2.49 10.53 2.68
CA LYS A 163 -1.66 11.23 3.66
C LYS A 163 -2.32 10.99 5.00
N ARG A 164 -1.68 10.19 5.85
CA ARG A 164 -1.98 10.21 7.25
C ARG A 164 -1.49 11.58 7.69
N PHE A 165 -2.41 12.54 7.70
CA PHE A 165 -2.30 13.68 8.59
C PHE A 165 -2.36 13.07 9.98
N HIS A 166 -1.25 12.45 10.38
CA HIS A 166 -0.99 12.20 11.77
C HIS A 166 -1.08 13.60 12.35
N ARG A 167 -2.23 13.90 12.99
CA ARG A 167 -2.19 14.74 14.17
C ARG A 167 -1.07 14.09 14.94
N ARG A 168 0.10 14.73 14.94
CA ARG A 168 1.07 14.49 15.97
C ARG A 168 0.26 14.77 17.23
N ARG A 169 -0.38 13.72 17.76
CA ARG A 169 -0.39 13.55 19.19
C ARG A 169 1.10 13.49 19.44
N TYR A 170 1.69 14.66 19.70
CA TYR A 170 2.78 14.73 20.62
C TYR A 170 2.32 13.82 21.73
N ALA A 171 2.84 12.59 21.70
CA ALA A 171 2.69 11.73 22.82
C ALA A 171 3.26 12.61 23.93
N GLN A 172 2.37 13.05 24.82
CA GLN A 172 2.73 13.64 26.09
C GLN A 172 3.53 12.53 26.76
N ILE A 173 4.81 12.43 26.44
CA ILE A 173 5.63 11.29 26.84
C ILE A 173 6.07 11.47 28.30
N ASP A 174 6.05 12.69 28.84
CA ASP A 174 6.61 12.93 30.17
C ASP A 174 5.69 13.69 31.14
N CYS A 175 4.45 14.02 30.75
CA CYS A 175 3.50 14.58 31.71
C CYS A 175 2.65 13.46 32.29
N PRO A 176 2.80 13.09 33.58
CA PRO A 176 1.80 12.27 34.24
C PRO A 176 0.44 12.98 34.11
N PRO A 177 -0.68 12.24 33.98
CA PRO A 177 -2.00 12.85 33.95
C PRO A 177 -2.11 13.79 35.16
N ARG A 178 -2.49 15.05 34.91
CA ARG A 178 -2.54 16.14 35.91
C ARG A 178 -3.48 15.85 37.09
N ALA A 179 -4.27 14.78 37.01
CA ALA A 179 -5.05 14.21 38.10
C ALA A 179 -4.29 13.06 38.80
N SER A 180 -3.06 13.32 39.24
CA SER A 180 -2.36 12.41 40.15
C SER A 180 -2.88 12.69 41.56
N ASP A 181 -3.68 11.78 42.08
CA ASP A 181 -4.21 11.83 43.45
C ASP A 181 -3.06 11.98 44.45
N PRO A 182 -3.02 13.01 45.32
CA PRO A 182 -1.88 13.31 46.19
C PRO A 182 -1.65 12.30 47.34
N GLY A 183 -2.30 11.13 47.33
CA GLY A 183 -2.21 10.12 48.39
C GLY A 183 -1.84 8.70 47.96
N ARG A 184 -1.77 8.38 46.66
CA ARG A 184 -1.33 7.05 46.20
C ARG A 184 0.09 7.15 45.64
N GLY A 185 1.04 6.51 46.32
CA GLY A 185 2.44 6.46 45.92
C GLY A 185 2.61 6.22 44.41
N ARG A 186 3.35 7.11 43.75
CA ARG A 186 3.64 7.01 42.32
C ARG A 186 4.40 5.71 42.07
N ARG A 187 3.80 4.74 41.38
CA ARG A 187 4.59 3.67 40.76
C ARG A 187 5.45 4.34 39.67
N PRO A 188 6.79 4.22 39.72
CA PRO A 188 7.61 4.69 38.62
C PRO A 188 7.12 4.00 37.34
N LEU A 189 6.73 4.79 36.34
CA LEU A 189 6.41 4.23 35.04
C LEU A 189 7.70 3.59 34.51
N PRO A 190 7.66 2.35 34.00
CA PRO A 190 8.84 1.75 33.40
C PRO A 190 9.32 2.67 32.28
N VAL A 191 10.57 3.14 32.39
CA VAL A 191 11.22 3.93 31.34
C VAL A 191 11.21 3.07 30.09
N ARG A 192 10.48 3.52 29.07
CA ARG A 192 10.51 2.83 27.77
C ARG A 192 11.89 3.08 27.18
N LEU A 193 12.71 2.03 27.11
CA LEU A 193 13.98 2.09 26.40
C LEU A 193 13.73 2.57 24.96
N GLU A 194 14.52 3.54 24.53
CA GLU A 194 14.46 3.98 23.14
C GLU A 194 14.90 2.83 22.23
N PRO A 195 14.14 2.52 21.18
CA PRO A 195 14.49 1.43 20.28
C PRO A 195 15.82 1.72 19.58
N THR A 196 16.76 0.80 19.66
CA THR A 196 18.09 0.97 19.06
C THR A 196 18.03 0.75 17.54
N PRO A 197 18.94 1.36 16.75
CA PRO A 197 19.01 1.16 15.31
C PRO A 197 19.27 -0.29 14.87
N TYR A 198 19.81 -1.11 15.77
CA TYR A 198 20.19 -2.50 15.52
C TYR A 198 19.13 -3.50 15.99
N ASP A 199 18.07 -3.02 16.65
CA ASP A 199 16.95 -3.86 17.06
C ASP A 199 16.38 -4.61 15.87
N ARG A 200 16.24 -5.92 16.05
CA ARG A 200 15.65 -6.84 15.08
C ARG A 200 14.14 -6.64 15.04
N LEU A 201 13.62 -6.32 13.85
CA LEU A 201 12.19 -6.16 13.63
C LEU A 201 11.67 -7.31 12.78
N PRO A 202 10.70 -8.11 13.27
CA PRO A 202 9.96 -9.02 12.42
C PRO A 202 9.00 -8.20 11.55
N ASP A 203 9.42 -7.84 10.33
CA ASP A 203 8.57 -7.04 9.43
C ASP A 203 8.11 -7.82 8.19
N GLN A 204 7.19 -8.74 8.44
CA GLN A 204 6.42 -9.41 7.39
C GLN A 204 5.67 -8.42 6.48
N ARG A 205 5.33 -7.21 6.94
CA ARG A 205 4.62 -6.22 6.12
C ARG A 205 5.55 -5.59 5.10
N LEU A 206 6.80 -5.28 5.47
CA LEU A 206 7.80 -4.79 4.54
C LEU A 206 8.06 -5.84 3.45
N MET A 207 8.30 -7.09 3.82
CA MET A 207 8.55 -8.17 2.87
C MET A 207 7.36 -8.37 1.94
N ARG A 208 6.14 -8.39 2.48
CA ARG A 208 4.91 -8.45 1.67
C ARG A 208 4.80 -7.32 0.66
N ARG A 209 5.23 -6.11 1.02
CA ARG A 209 5.20 -4.96 0.10
C ARG A 209 6.26 -5.07 -0.99
N VAL A 210 7.48 -5.50 -0.65
CA VAL A 210 8.54 -5.76 -1.64
C VAL A 210 8.08 -6.81 -2.65
N CYS A 211 7.47 -7.90 -2.18
CA CYS A 211 6.98 -8.96 -3.05
C CYS A 211 5.79 -8.52 -3.91
N ALA A 212 4.88 -7.74 -3.34
CA ALA A 212 3.77 -7.16 -4.11
C ALA A 212 4.27 -6.22 -5.21
N LEU A 213 5.35 -5.46 -4.95
CA LEU A 213 5.99 -4.61 -5.93
C LEU A 213 6.68 -5.45 -7.02
N ALA A 214 7.43 -6.49 -6.66
CA ALA A 214 8.06 -7.42 -7.60
C ALA A 214 7.02 -8.00 -8.58
N ALA A 215 5.98 -8.65 -8.05
CA ALA A 215 4.91 -9.23 -8.85
C ALA A 215 4.15 -8.20 -9.71
N ALA A 216 4.07 -6.94 -9.27
CA ALA A 216 3.46 -5.87 -10.07
C ALA A 216 4.36 -5.42 -11.22
N LEU A 217 5.67 -5.38 -11.02
CA LEU A 217 6.64 -5.06 -12.06
C LEU A 217 6.75 -6.19 -13.09
N ASP A 218 6.58 -7.45 -12.68
CA ASP A 218 6.58 -8.57 -13.63
C ASP A 218 5.36 -8.57 -14.55
N ASP A 219 4.19 -8.27 -14.00
CA ASP A 219 2.92 -8.27 -14.73
C ASP A 219 2.31 -6.85 -14.87
N LEU A 220 3.07 -5.85 -15.35
CA LEU A 220 2.58 -4.47 -15.50
C LEU A 220 1.27 -4.36 -16.33
N PRO A 221 1.13 -5.00 -17.51
CA PRO A 221 -0.10 -4.93 -18.30
C PRO A 221 -1.33 -5.47 -17.57
N LYS A 222 -1.14 -6.51 -16.74
CA LYS A 222 -2.21 -7.11 -15.93
C LYS A 222 -2.66 -6.16 -14.82
N GLN A 223 -1.71 -5.46 -14.19
CA GLN A 223 -2.05 -4.42 -13.21
C GLN A 223 -2.76 -3.23 -13.87
N ALA A 224 -2.37 -2.85 -15.10
CA ALA A 224 -3.05 -1.82 -15.88
C ALA A 224 -4.50 -2.19 -16.17
N ARG A 225 -4.78 -3.42 -16.64
CA ARG A 225 -6.16 -3.92 -16.82
C ARG A 225 -6.96 -3.93 -15.52
N ARG A 226 -6.34 -4.34 -14.42
CA ARG A 226 -6.95 -4.33 -13.08
C ARG A 226 -7.30 -2.90 -12.65
N PHE A 227 -6.43 -1.93 -12.95
CA PHE A 227 -6.66 -0.53 -12.69
C PHE A 227 -7.78 0.05 -13.56
N ALA A 228 -7.78 -0.22 -14.87
CA ALA A 228 -8.86 0.19 -15.77
C ALA A 228 -10.22 -0.33 -15.28
N ARG A 229 -10.30 -1.60 -14.87
CA ARG A 229 -11.52 -2.17 -14.26
C ARG A 229 -11.92 -1.48 -12.97
N TRP A 230 -10.96 -1.20 -12.08
CA TRP A 230 -11.22 -0.47 -10.85
C TRP A 230 -11.77 0.94 -11.14
N ARG A 231 -11.26 1.63 -12.16
CA ARG A 231 -11.73 2.95 -12.60
C ARG A 231 -13.20 2.90 -13.02
N VAL A 232 -13.58 1.98 -13.91
CA VAL A 232 -14.98 1.83 -14.34
C VAL A 232 -15.90 1.49 -13.16
N LEU A 233 -15.47 0.61 -12.24
CA LEU A 233 -16.25 0.30 -11.04
C LEU A 233 -16.41 1.49 -10.09
N ARG A 234 -15.37 2.33 -9.98
CA ARG A 234 -15.43 3.56 -9.19
C ARG A 234 -16.45 4.51 -9.80
N ASP A 235 -16.36 4.75 -11.11
CA ASP A 235 -17.22 5.70 -11.81
C ASP A 235 -18.68 5.24 -11.73
N TYR A 236 -18.95 3.94 -11.93
CA TYR A 236 -20.27 3.34 -11.72
C TYR A 236 -20.81 3.51 -10.29
N ARG A 237 -19.95 3.43 -9.26
CA ARG A 237 -20.39 3.66 -7.87
C ARG A 237 -20.70 5.11 -7.60
N LEU A 238 -19.97 6.03 -8.23
CA LEU A 238 -20.19 7.46 -8.07
C LEU A 238 -21.47 7.92 -8.77
N THR A 239 -21.78 7.36 -9.94
CA THR A 239 -23.08 7.60 -10.60
C THR A 239 -24.24 7.03 -9.79
N LEU A 240 -24.12 5.80 -9.27
CA LEU A 240 -25.14 5.22 -8.39
C LEU A 240 -25.37 6.00 -7.10
N ALA A 241 -24.33 6.61 -6.54
CA ALA A 241 -24.43 7.37 -5.30
C ALA A 241 -25.05 8.78 -5.50
N GLY A 242 -25.48 9.12 -6.73
CA GLY A 242 -25.97 10.46 -7.06
C GLY A 242 -24.91 11.56 -6.91
N ARG A 243 -23.63 11.20 -6.79
CA ARG A 243 -22.52 12.14 -6.60
C ARG A 243 -22.01 12.73 -7.90
N ILE A 244 -22.30 12.06 -9.01
CA ILE A 244 -22.11 12.57 -10.36
C ILE A 244 -23.50 12.78 -10.94
N ALA A 245 -24.22 13.80 -10.46
CA ALA A 245 -25.23 14.40 -11.33
C ALA A 245 -24.47 15.16 -12.42
N PRO A 246 -24.69 14.91 -13.71
CA PRO A 246 -23.91 15.52 -14.80
C PRO A 246 -24.00 17.06 -14.84
N GLU A 247 -24.95 17.66 -14.13
CA GLU A 247 -25.26 19.10 -14.21
C GLU A 247 -24.85 19.91 -12.97
N ALA A 248 -24.53 19.30 -11.83
CA ALA A 248 -24.15 20.01 -10.61
C ALA A 248 -22.62 20.23 -10.50
N ARG A 249 -22.04 20.81 -11.55
CA ARG A 249 -20.63 21.22 -11.61
C ARG A 249 -20.42 22.54 -10.84
N GLY A 250 -20.22 22.48 -9.52
CA GLY A 250 -19.90 23.69 -8.77
C GLY A 250 -19.87 23.61 -7.23
N GLY A 251 -19.93 22.42 -6.64
CA GLY A 251 -19.90 22.27 -5.18
C GLY A 251 -18.48 22.37 -4.59
N PRO A 252 -18.22 23.26 -3.61
CA PRO A 252 -16.91 23.36 -2.99
C PRO A 252 -16.69 22.22 -1.99
N ARG A 253 -15.71 21.36 -2.27
CA ARG A 253 -15.11 20.36 -1.36
C ARG A 253 -15.93 19.07 -1.13
N GLU A 254 -16.10 18.29 -2.19
CA GLU A 254 -16.12 16.83 -2.02
C GLU A 254 -14.86 16.41 -1.25
N ARG A 255 -14.96 15.46 -0.32
CA ARG A 255 -13.86 15.13 0.61
C ARG A 255 -12.87 14.18 -0.07
N PHE A 256 -12.10 14.77 -1.00
CA PHE A 256 -11.09 14.32 -1.97
C PHE A 256 -10.00 13.33 -1.52
N SER A 257 -10.31 12.26 -0.78
CA SER A 257 -9.24 11.45 -0.20
C SER A 257 -9.31 9.93 -0.41
N GLY A 258 -10.38 9.40 -1.02
CA GLY A 258 -10.47 7.96 -1.34
C GLY A 258 -10.81 7.59 -2.78
N LEU A 259 -11.11 8.57 -3.64
CA LEU A 259 -11.67 8.33 -4.99
C LEU A 259 -10.67 8.60 -6.13
N TYR A 260 -9.66 9.44 -5.88
CA TYR A 260 -8.62 9.72 -6.86
C TYR A 260 -7.48 8.69 -6.74
N PRO A 261 -7.03 8.11 -7.87
CA PRO A 261 -5.96 7.12 -7.86
C PRO A 261 -4.62 7.73 -7.46
N LEU A 262 -4.42 9.00 -7.82
CA LEU A 262 -3.29 9.82 -7.44
C LEU A 262 -3.68 10.78 -6.34
N ARG A 263 -2.73 11.03 -5.44
CA ARG A 263 -2.85 12.09 -4.45
C ARG A 263 -2.64 13.46 -5.08
N VAL A 264 -3.45 14.45 -4.70
CA VAL A 264 -3.23 15.86 -5.05
C VAL A 264 -1.94 16.37 -4.42
N GLY A 265 -1.13 17.07 -5.22
CA GLY A 265 0.18 17.56 -4.82
C GLY A 265 1.27 16.50 -4.94
N ARG A 266 2.24 16.52 -4.02
CA ARG A 266 3.45 15.69 -4.18
C ARG A 266 3.20 14.19 -4.01
N PRO A 267 3.86 13.37 -4.84
CA PRO A 267 3.77 11.92 -4.73
C PRO A 267 4.41 11.43 -3.43
N PRO A 268 3.95 10.30 -2.87
CA PRO A 268 4.57 9.72 -1.68
C PRO A 268 6.02 9.31 -1.98
N GLY A 269 6.94 9.66 -1.08
CA GLY A 269 8.36 9.42 -1.28
C GLY A 269 9.09 10.50 -2.09
N ALA A 270 8.40 11.54 -2.56
CA ALA A 270 9.06 12.69 -3.19
C ALA A 270 10.12 13.32 -2.26
N PRO A 271 11.26 13.77 -2.80
CA PRO A 271 12.26 14.49 -2.03
C PRO A 271 11.67 15.83 -1.54
N PRO A 272 12.13 16.39 -0.41
CA PRO A 272 11.72 17.73 -0.01
C PRO A 272 12.15 18.75 -1.07
N LEU A 273 11.42 19.87 -1.19
CA LEU A 273 11.71 20.89 -2.23
C LEU A 273 13.10 21.51 -2.03
N SER A 274 13.55 21.57 -0.78
CA SER A 274 14.87 22.04 -0.39
C SER A 274 16.02 21.09 -0.73
N LEU A 275 15.73 19.83 -1.09
CA LEU A 275 16.80 18.89 -1.44
C LEU A 275 17.21 19.09 -2.89
N PRO A 276 18.48 19.44 -3.18
CA PRO A 276 18.94 19.65 -4.55
C PRO A 276 18.93 18.34 -5.35
N ARG A 277 18.72 18.44 -6.67
CA ARG A 277 18.52 17.29 -7.57
C ARG A 277 19.65 16.26 -7.53
N HIS A 278 20.90 16.69 -7.40
CA HIS A 278 22.06 15.78 -7.33
C HIS A 278 22.07 14.89 -6.06
N ARG A 279 21.26 15.23 -5.04
CA ARG A 279 21.08 14.41 -3.82
C ARG A 279 19.84 13.53 -3.88
N TRP A 280 19.09 13.55 -4.97
CA TRP A 280 17.91 12.71 -5.10
C TRP A 280 18.35 11.26 -5.30
N SER A 281 17.65 10.34 -4.66
CA SER A 281 17.80 8.93 -5.02
C SER A 281 17.22 8.69 -6.42
N ALA A 282 17.73 7.69 -7.13
CA ALA A 282 17.18 7.31 -8.43
C ALA A 282 15.66 7.04 -8.36
N ALA A 283 15.18 6.45 -7.26
CA ALA A 283 13.76 6.23 -7.02
C ALA A 283 12.96 7.54 -6.96
N GLN A 284 13.51 8.60 -6.36
CA GLN A 284 12.87 9.90 -6.26
C GLN A 284 12.75 10.60 -7.62
N GLY A 285 13.78 10.52 -8.46
CA GLY A 285 13.74 11.03 -9.83
C GLY A 285 12.65 10.36 -10.65
N VAL A 286 12.65 9.01 -10.67
CA VAL A 286 11.64 8.21 -11.40
C VAL A 286 10.22 8.54 -10.94
N VAL A 287 9.99 8.71 -9.63
CA VAL A 287 8.67 9.07 -9.11
C VAL A 287 8.17 10.41 -9.65
N LEU A 288 9.03 11.43 -9.73
CA LEU A 288 8.62 12.75 -10.18
C LEU A 288 8.31 12.77 -11.68
N GLU A 289 9.15 12.12 -12.49
CA GLU A 289 8.93 11.99 -13.94
C GLU A 289 7.63 11.21 -14.23
N THR A 290 7.49 10.02 -13.63
CA THR A 290 6.27 9.21 -13.79
C THR A 290 5.02 9.88 -13.23
N HIS A 291 5.15 10.76 -12.24
CA HIS A 291 4.01 11.51 -11.71
C HIS A 291 3.46 12.51 -12.71
N GLY A 292 4.32 13.25 -13.42
CA GLY A 292 3.90 14.15 -14.48
C GLY A 292 3.21 13.40 -15.62
N LEU A 293 3.76 12.26 -16.04
CA LEU A 293 3.16 11.40 -17.06
C LEU A 293 1.78 10.88 -16.62
N ALA A 294 1.67 10.37 -15.39
CA ALA A 294 0.41 9.83 -14.88
C ALA A 294 -0.68 10.89 -14.73
N TRP A 295 -0.32 12.15 -14.43
CA TRP A 295 -1.28 13.25 -14.42
C TRP A 295 -1.80 13.58 -15.82
N ARG A 296 -0.93 13.61 -16.83
CA ARG A 296 -1.34 13.84 -18.24
C ARG A 296 -2.18 12.68 -18.79
N ALA A 297 -1.91 11.46 -18.33
CA ALA A 297 -2.60 10.25 -18.78
C ALA A 297 -3.98 10.05 -18.14
N LEU A 298 -4.26 10.73 -17.01
CA LEU A 298 -5.60 10.74 -16.45
C LEU A 298 -6.46 11.69 -17.30
N PRO A 299 -7.61 11.23 -17.83
CA PRO A 299 -8.51 12.14 -18.53
C PRO A 299 -8.91 13.25 -17.55
N ASP A 300 -8.92 14.49 -18.02
CA ASP A 300 -9.37 15.63 -17.24
C ASP A 300 -10.80 15.36 -16.78
N THR A 301 -10.96 14.95 -15.53
CA THR A 301 -12.26 14.76 -14.91
C THR A 301 -12.87 16.09 -14.47
N SER A 302 -12.61 17.16 -15.23
CA SER A 302 -13.17 18.52 -15.03
C SER A 302 -14.60 18.63 -15.53
#